data_AF-A0A1G2NGK7-F1
#
_entry.id   AF-A0A1G2NGK7-F1
#
_cell.length_a   1.000
_cell.length_b   1.000
_cell.length_c   1.000
_cell.angle_alpha   90.00
_cell.angle_beta   90.00
_cell.angle_gamma   90.00
#
_symmetry.space_group_name_H-M   'P 1'
#
loop_
_entity.id
_entity.type
_entity.pdbx_description
1 polymer ?
#
loop_
_entity_poly.entity_id
_entity_poly.type
_entity_poly.pdbx_seq_one_letter_code
_entity_poly.pdbx_strand_id
1 'polypeptide(L)'
;MASVKVGDVFATRLATVLKNGNIHTMDVLLGKSEVELLKLKDFGKGKLREVAEYFEQVGVGRPPYYDEFPWEAIRGGLKQKGYTEGAIQLFREMFWKSGIAPVRQKKEETQ
;
A
#
# COMPACT_ATOMS: atom_id res chain seq x y z
N MET A 1 -14.23 -8.71 9.98
CA MET A 1 -13.83 -9.25 8.66
C MET A 1 -12.55 -10.04 8.88
N ALA A 2 -12.50 -11.31 8.52
CA ALA A 2 -11.30 -12.13 8.73
C ALA A 2 -10.17 -11.65 7.80
N SER A 3 -8.98 -11.39 8.34
CA SER A 3 -7.83 -11.05 7.51
C SER A 3 -7.32 -12.29 6.77
N VAL A 4 -7.05 -12.14 5.48
CA VAL A 4 -6.59 -13.23 4.60
C VAL A 4 -5.14 -13.58 4.95
N LYS A 5 -4.80 -14.87 5.08
CA LYS A 5 -3.44 -15.31 5.41
C LYS A 5 -2.55 -15.26 4.16
N VAL A 6 -1.29 -14.85 4.31
CA VAL A 6 -0.34 -14.80 3.19
C VAL A 6 -0.05 -16.20 2.60
N GLY A 7 -0.24 -17.26 3.38
CA GLY A 7 -0.04 -18.64 2.93
C GLY A 7 -1.16 -19.16 2.02
N ASP A 8 -2.32 -18.52 2.04
CA ASP A 8 -3.45 -18.86 1.15
C ASP A 8 -3.36 -18.08 -0.17
N VAL A 9 -2.45 -17.10 -0.24
CA VAL A 9 -2.29 -16.15 -1.36
C VAL A 9 -1.00 -16.40 -2.15
N PHE A 10 0.12 -16.54 -1.46
CA PHE A 10 1.44 -16.65 -2.10
C PHE A 10 2.01 -18.06 -2.07
N ALA A 11 2.91 -18.35 -3.03
CA ALA A 11 3.63 -19.62 -3.10
C ALA A 11 4.42 -19.93 -1.82
N THR A 12 4.63 -21.22 -1.53
CA THR A 12 5.23 -21.73 -0.29
C THR A 12 6.52 -21.05 0.12
N ARG A 13 7.41 -20.71 -0.84
CA ARG A 13 8.69 -20.05 -0.56
C ARG A 13 8.52 -18.60 -0.12
N LEU A 14 7.70 -17.83 -0.83
CA LEU A 14 7.40 -16.44 -0.48
C LEU A 14 6.63 -16.37 0.84
N ALA A 15 5.61 -17.21 1.01
CA ALA A 15 4.84 -17.31 2.25
C ALA A 15 5.71 -17.69 3.45
N THR A 16 6.70 -18.58 3.28
CA THR A 16 7.64 -18.94 4.35
C THR A 16 8.51 -17.75 4.76
N VAL A 17 9.07 -17.02 3.79
CA VAL A 17 9.90 -15.84 4.10
C VAL A 17 9.06 -14.76 4.80
N LEU A 18 7.84 -14.49 4.32
CA LEU A 18 6.93 -13.54 4.96
C LEU A 18 6.59 -13.96 6.40
N LYS A 19 6.23 -15.22 6.62
CA LYS A 19 5.95 -15.75 7.97
C LYS A 19 7.17 -15.67 8.89
N ASN A 20 8.37 -15.98 8.40
CA ASN A 20 9.61 -15.84 9.16
C ASN A 20 9.92 -14.38 9.50
N GLY A 21 9.46 -13.45 8.67
CA GLY A 21 9.46 -12.00 8.92
C GLY A 21 8.31 -11.49 9.78
N ASN A 22 7.55 -12.36 10.45
CA ASN A 22 6.37 -12.05 11.25
C ASN A 22 5.21 -11.42 10.44
N ILE A 23 5.14 -11.68 9.14
CA ILE A 23 4.07 -11.24 8.24
C ILE A 23 3.18 -12.45 7.93
N HIS A 24 2.10 -12.59 8.68
CA HIS A 24 1.20 -13.76 8.58
C HIS A 24 -0.05 -13.51 7.74
N THR A 25 -0.43 -12.26 7.55
CA THR A 25 -1.70 -11.86 6.94
C THR A 25 -1.51 -10.69 5.96
N MET A 26 -2.46 -10.55 5.02
CA MET A 26 -2.37 -9.56 3.95
C MET A 26 -2.41 -8.12 4.47
N ASP A 27 -3.16 -7.84 5.53
CA ASP A 27 -3.17 -6.52 6.20
C ASP A 27 -1.79 -6.14 6.75
N VAL A 28 -1.07 -7.09 7.37
CA VAL A 28 0.28 -6.86 7.88
C VAL A 28 1.26 -6.64 6.72
N LEU A 29 1.14 -7.40 5.63
CA LEU A 29 1.98 -7.22 4.44
C LEU A 29 1.75 -5.84 3.82
N LEU A 30 0.48 -5.45 3.66
CA LEU A 30 0.11 -4.17 3.10
C LEU A 30 0.54 -3.00 3.98
N GLY A 31 0.67 -3.19 5.30
CA GLY A 31 1.20 -2.17 6.22
C GLY A 31 2.73 -2.00 6.18
N LYS A 32 3.46 -2.73 5.32
CA LYS A 32 4.93 -2.66 5.23
C LYS A 32 5.39 -1.77 4.08
N SER A 33 6.47 -1.05 4.32
CA SER A 33 7.23 -0.35 3.27
C SER A 33 8.09 -1.30 2.46
N GLU A 34 8.50 -0.89 1.25
CA GLU A 34 9.41 -1.68 0.42
C GLU A 34 10.76 -1.89 1.14
N VAL A 35 11.23 -0.85 1.83
CA VAL A 35 12.48 -0.87 2.60
C VAL A 35 12.43 -1.87 3.76
N GLU A 36 11.30 -1.96 4.46
CA GLU A 36 11.12 -2.97 5.52
C GLU A 36 11.10 -4.39 4.96
N LEU A 37 10.43 -4.60 3.82
CA LEU A 37 10.39 -5.91 3.18
C LEU A 37 11.79 -6.34 2.70
N LEU A 38 12.55 -5.44 2.08
CA LEU A 38 13.92 -5.71 1.63
C LEU A 38 14.93 -5.92 2.77
N LYS A 39 14.59 -5.55 4.01
CA LYS A 39 15.39 -5.87 5.20
C LYS A 39 15.15 -7.28 5.74
N LEU A 40 14.08 -7.96 5.30
CA LEU A 40 13.80 -9.33 5.74
C LEU A 40 14.87 -10.28 5.20
N LYS A 41 15.32 -11.19 6.07
CA LYS A 41 16.26 -12.23 5.68
C LYS A 41 15.66 -13.06 4.55
N ASP A 42 16.46 -13.32 3.51
CA ASP A 42 16.07 -14.06 2.30
C ASP A 42 14.94 -13.40 1.48
N PHE A 43 14.59 -12.13 1.75
CA PHE A 43 13.65 -11.35 0.96
C PHE A 43 14.40 -10.38 0.04
N GLY A 44 14.40 -10.66 -1.26
CA GLY A 44 15.10 -9.86 -2.27
C GLY A 44 14.16 -9.34 -3.35
N LYS A 45 14.72 -8.57 -4.30
CA LYS A 45 13.96 -7.94 -5.40
C LYS A 45 13.09 -8.91 -6.21
N GLY A 46 13.50 -10.16 -6.38
CA GLY A 46 12.68 -11.18 -7.04
C GLY A 46 11.37 -11.47 -6.30
N LYS A 47 11.43 -11.61 -4.97
CA LYS A 47 10.25 -11.82 -4.12
C LYS A 47 9.36 -10.58 -4.06
N LEU A 48 9.96 -9.40 -4.05
CA LEU A 48 9.23 -8.15 -4.17
C LEU A 48 8.47 -8.07 -5.50
N ARG A 49 9.08 -8.54 -6.59
CA ARG A 49 8.45 -8.63 -7.92
C ARG A 49 7.30 -9.63 -7.92
N GLU A 50 7.45 -10.81 -7.30
CA GLU A 50 6.36 -11.80 -7.17
C GLU A 50 5.15 -11.20 -6.42
N VAL A 51 5.39 -10.48 -5.32
CA VAL A 51 4.32 -9.76 -4.61
C VAL A 51 3.67 -8.72 -5.53
N ALA A 52 4.46 -8.00 -6.31
CA ALA A 52 3.96 -6.98 -7.23
C ALA A 52 3.11 -7.54 -8.37
N GLU A 53 3.57 -8.62 -9.00
CA GLU A 53 2.87 -9.35 -10.06
C GLU A 53 1.51 -9.85 -9.57
N TYR A 54 1.42 -10.35 -8.32
CA TYR A 54 0.13 -10.75 -7.74
C TYR A 54 -0.86 -9.58 -7.65
N PHE A 55 -0.41 -8.42 -7.14
CA PHE A 55 -1.28 -7.25 -7.02
C PHE A 55 -1.74 -6.75 -8.39
N GLU A 56 -0.86 -6.76 -9.39
CA GLU A 56 -1.22 -6.41 -10.76
C GLU A 56 -2.27 -7.36 -11.34
N GLN A 57 -2.14 -8.67 -11.11
CA GLN A 57 -3.12 -9.68 -11.55
C GLN A 57 -4.51 -9.48 -10.93
N VAL A 58 -4.59 -9.03 -9.68
CA VAL A 58 -5.88 -8.73 -9.02
C VAL A 58 -6.41 -7.32 -9.33
N GLY A 59 -5.80 -6.62 -10.28
CA GLY A 59 -6.25 -5.29 -10.76
C GLY A 59 -5.69 -4.11 -9.97
N VAL A 60 -4.66 -4.33 -9.14
CA VAL A 60 -3.95 -3.29 -8.38
C VAL A 60 -2.63 -2.99 -9.09
N GLY A 61 -2.63 -2.01 -9.98
CA GLY A 61 -1.48 -1.69 -10.86
C GLY A 61 -0.20 -1.22 -10.15
N ARG A 62 -0.26 -0.97 -8.84
CA ARG A 62 0.92 -0.76 -7.98
C ARG A 62 0.61 -1.31 -6.59
N PRO A 63 1.44 -2.22 -6.04
CA PRO A 63 1.25 -2.68 -4.67
C PRO A 63 1.32 -1.49 -3.72
N PRO A 64 0.37 -1.34 -2.79
CA PRO A 64 0.43 -0.30 -1.80
C PRO A 64 1.41 -0.74 -0.71
N TYR A 65 2.70 -0.77 -1.03
CA TYR A 65 3.72 -0.68 0.01
C TYR A 65 3.57 0.71 0.60
N TYR A 66 3.44 0.81 1.93
CA TYR A 66 3.47 2.09 2.63
C TYR A 66 4.90 2.63 2.58
N ASP A 67 5.38 3.02 1.40
CA ASP A 67 6.40 4.03 1.35
C ASP A 67 5.69 5.31 1.75
N GLU A 68 5.86 5.72 3.00
CA GLU A 68 5.33 6.95 3.60
C GLU A 68 5.75 8.23 2.85
N PHE A 69 6.47 8.09 1.74
CA PHE A 69 7.30 9.10 1.14
C PHE A 69 6.60 10.08 0.18
N PRO A 70 5.46 9.77 -0.50
CA PRO A 70 4.78 10.80 -1.30
C PRO A 70 3.96 11.76 -0.44
N TRP A 71 3.14 11.26 0.49
CA TRP A 71 2.15 12.07 1.19
C TRP A 71 2.74 12.95 2.30
N GLU A 72 3.78 12.50 3.01
CA GLU A 72 4.51 13.34 3.97
C GLU A 72 5.38 14.39 3.28
N ALA A 73 6.02 14.05 2.14
CA ALA A 73 6.76 15.02 1.34
C ALA A 73 5.82 16.08 0.73
N ILE A 74 4.65 15.66 0.25
CA ILE A 74 3.58 16.55 -0.22
C ILE A 74 3.10 17.42 0.95
N ARG A 75 2.74 16.85 2.11
CA ARG A 75 2.30 17.61 3.29
C ARG A 75 3.35 18.63 3.74
N GLY A 76 4.62 18.21 3.82
CA GLY A 76 5.75 19.06 4.20
C GLY A 76 5.96 20.22 3.22
N GLY A 77 5.96 19.93 1.91
CA GLY A 77 6.09 20.94 0.86
C GLY A 77 4.92 21.92 0.80
N LEU A 78 3.70 21.45 1.06
CA LEU A 78 2.50 22.30 1.08
C LEU A 78 2.43 23.22 2.29
N LYS A 79 2.80 22.71 3.47
CA LYS A 79 2.88 23.50 4.70
C LYS A 79 3.90 24.63 4.59
N GLN A 80 5.00 24.40 3.87
CA GLN A 80 6.06 25.41 3.70
C GLN A 80 5.71 26.50 2.68
N LYS A 81 4.85 26.23 1.69
CA LYS A 81 4.51 27.20 0.63
C LYS A 81 3.09 27.77 0.68
N GLY A 82 2.22 27.30 1.57
CA GLY A 82 0.82 27.75 1.66
C GLY A 82 -0.06 27.30 0.49
N TYR A 83 0.38 26.29 -0.28
CA TYR A 83 -0.30 25.77 -1.47
C TYR A 83 -1.36 24.68 -1.16
N THR A 84 -1.88 24.68 0.07
CA THR A 84 -2.73 23.61 0.61
C THR A 84 -3.91 23.30 -0.29
N GLU A 85 -4.60 24.33 -0.81
CA GLU A 85 -5.79 24.11 -1.65
C GLU A 85 -5.48 23.62 -3.05
N GLY A 86 -4.38 24.08 -3.66
CA GLY A 86 -3.97 23.59 -4.97
C GLY A 86 -3.62 22.10 -4.97
N ALA A 87 -3.04 21.62 -3.87
CA ALA A 87 -2.77 20.19 -3.75
C ALA A 87 -3.97 19.34 -3.37
N ILE A 88 -4.92 19.86 -2.59
CA ILE A 88 -6.20 19.19 -2.36
C ILE A 88 -6.92 19.00 -3.69
N GLN A 89 -6.90 20.02 -4.55
CA GLN A 89 -7.47 19.95 -5.89
C GLN A 89 -6.74 18.92 -6.78
N LEU A 90 -5.41 18.96 -6.85
CA LEU A 90 -4.60 17.97 -7.57
C LEU A 90 -4.83 16.54 -7.06
N PHE A 91 -4.97 16.36 -5.75
CA PHE A 91 -5.27 15.07 -5.14
C PHE A 91 -6.64 14.54 -5.58
N ARG A 92 -7.67 15.39 -5.55
CA ARG A 92 -9.03 15.08 -6.06
C ARG A 92 -9.01 14.70 -7.54
N GLU A 93 -8.18 15.35 -8.35
CA GLU A 93 -8.04 15.05 -9.78
C GLU A 93 -7.24 13.76 -10.05
N MET A 94 -6.19 13.50 -9.26
CA MET A 94 -5.41 12.26 -9.33
C MET A 94 -6.29 11.03 -9.03
N PHE A 95 -7.21 11.12 -8.08
CA PHE A 95 -8.14 10.02 -7.76
C PHE A 95 -8.92 9.53 -8.99
N TRP A 96 -9.39 10.45 -9.84
CA TRP A 96 -10.18 10.06 -11.02
C TRP A 96 -9.34 9.49 -12.16
N LYS A 97 -8.05 9.84 -12.25
CA LYS A 97 -7.16 9.39 -13.33
C LYS A 97 -6.36 8.13 -12.99
N SER A 98 -6.17 7.82 -11.72
CA SER A 98 -5.23 6.77 -11.27
C SER A 98 -5.90 5.43 -10.94
N GLY A 99 -7.23 5.31 -11.04
CA GLY A 99 -7.97 4.08 -10.71
C GLY A 99 -8.03 3.73 -9.22
N ILE A 100 -7.51 4.60 -8.34
CA ILE A 100 -7.57 4.44 -6.89
C ILE A 100 -8.92 5.04 -6.44
N ALA A 101 -9.89 4.21 -6.05
CA ALA A 101 -11.22 4.69 -5.66
C ALA A 101 -11.23 5.18 -4.20
N PRO A 102 -11.96 6.27 -3.87
CA PRO A 102 -12.13 6.68 -2.48
C PRO A 102 -12.96 5.66 -1.70
N VAL A 103 -12.54 5.35 -0.47
CA VAL A 103 -13.36 4.60 0.48
C VAL A 103 -14.59 5.46 0.78
N ARG A 104 -15.78 4.98 0.41
CA ARG A 104 -17.05 5.65 0.72
C ARG A 104 -17.13 5.79 2.24
N GLN A 105 -16.94 6.99 2.77
CA GLN A 105 -17.31 7.27 4.16
C GLN A 105 -18.83 7.14 4.23
N LYS A 106 -19.31 6.19 5.05
CA LYS A 106 -20.73 6.15 5.41
C LYS A 106 -21.05 7.53 5.97
N LYS A 107 -22.02 8.22 5.37
CA LYS A 107 -22.56 9.46 5.92
C LYS A 107 -22.94 9.18 7.37
N GLU A 108 -22.31 9.86 8.31
CA GLU A 108 -22.90 10.04 9.62
C GLU A 108 -24.20 10.79 9.39
N GLU A 109 -25.30 10.12 9.72
CA GLU A 109 -26.64 10.69 9.72
C GLU A 109 -26.69 11.75 10.82
N THR A 110 -26.81 13.00 10.42
CA THR A 110 -27.31 14.06 11.28
C THR A 110 -28.48 14.72 10.58
N GLN A 111 -29.66 14.18 10.85
CA GLN A 111 -30.88 14.86 11.34
C GLN A 111 -32.11 13.99 11.08
#